data_AF-A0A9W6PH47-F1
#
_entry.id   AF-A0A9W6PH47-F1
#
_cell.length_a   1.000
_cell.length_b   1.000
_cell.length_c   1.000
_cell.angle_alpha   90.00
_cell.angle_beta   90.00
_cell.angle_gamma   90.00
#
_symmetry.space_group_name_H-M   'P 1'
#
loop_
_entity.id
_entity.type
_entity.pdbx_description
1 polymer ?
#
loop_
_entity_poly.entity_id
_entity_poly.type
_entity_poly.pdbx_seq_one_letter_code
_entity_poly.pdbx_strand_id
1 'polypeptide(L)'
;MRHPRVAVLAGGGGADARQADLLARWLADADRLEERRVLFVRDRDELPEGEVARLEKQGNVFVLPVREVENLLLDADAVAGFVNAEREGAGVTAEQAETAMRKAADELEETVVLKRVLAGLPSVRLADNRLRGRLARERADADGVAAAVTARIPLREDVEAEIRRSWVAHATAVRSVWDTDWRQLAPGADVLKTVLQEFLGRGYSKDVDGPVLARLIPQPPEALRQVFDAFMAEG
;
A
#
# COMPACT_ATOMS: atom_id res chain seq x y z
N MET A 1 -13.63 3.04 -17.60
CA MET A 1 -13.36 3.86 -18.81
C MET A 1 -12.43 3.04 -19.71
N ARG A 2 -12.83 2.66 -20.93
CA ARG A 2 -11.92 2.06 -21.92
C ARG A 2 -11.62 3.15 -22.94
N HIS A 3 -10.51 3.86 -22.76
CA HIS A 3 -10.02 4.81 -23.75
C HIS A 3 -9.14 4.05 -24.74
N PRO A 4 -9.35 4.15 -26.07
CA PRO A 4 -8.60 3.35 -27.05
C PRO A 4 -7.09 3.64 -27.04
N ARG A 5 -6.67 4.79 -26.49
CA ARG A 5 -5.26 5.18 -26.31
C ARG A 5 -4.67 4.83 -24.93
N VAL A 6 -5.43 4.20 -24.04
CA VAL A 6 -4.97 3.87 -22.67
C VAL A 6 -5.18 2.39 -22.39
N ALA A 7 -4.10 1.71 -22.01
CA ALA A 7 -4.14 0.37 -21.44
C ALA A 7 -3.86 0.46 -19.93
N VAL A 8 -4.70 -0.19 -19.14
CA VAL A 8 -4.48 -0.36 -17.69
C VAL A 8 -4.06 -1.80 -17.45
N LEU A 9 -2.90 -1.96 -16.80
CA LEU A 9 -2.33 -3.26 -16.49
C LEU A 9 -2.24 -3.41 -14.97
N ALA A 10 -2.52 -4.60 -14.45
CA ALA A 10 -2.23 -4.91 -13.06
C ALA A 10 -0.71 -4.97 -12.87
N GLY A 11 -0.17 -4.04 -12.08
CA GLY A 11 1.28 -3.89 -11.89
C GLY A 11 1.95 -4.97 -11.04
N GLY A 12 1.18 -5.86 -10.40
CA GLY A 12 1.73 -6.86 -9.49
C GLY A 12 1.95 -6.32 -8.08
N GLY A 13 2.95 -6.88 -7.38
CA GLY A 13 3.24 -6.54 -5.98
C GLY A 13 3.91 -5.18 -5.82
N GLY A 14 3.92 -4.65 -4.59
CA GLY A 14 4.41 -3.28 -4.33
C GLY A 14 5.88 -3.01 -4.68
N ALA A 15 6.72 -4.05 -4.81
CA ALA A 15 8.13 -3.92 -5.15
C ALA A 15 8.38 -3.55 -6.62
N ASP A 16 7.41 -3.78 -7.50
CA ASP A 16 7.57 -3.59 -8.95
C ASP A 16 7.59 -2.10 -9.34
N ALA A 17 7.00 -1.23 -8.52
CA ALA A 17 7.07 0.23 -8.66
C ALA A 17 8.51 0.75 -8.78
N ARG A 18 9.48 0.08 -8.14
CA ARG A 18 10.91 0.44 -8.21
C ARG A 18 11.48 0.35 -9.63
N GLN A 19 10.86 -0.43 -10.50
CA GLN A 19 11.29 -0.68 -11.88
C GLN A 19 10.48 0.13 -12.91
N ALA A 20 9.58 1.03 -12.49
CA ALA A 20 8.74 1.80 -13.41
C ALA A 20 9.57 2.55 -14.47
N ASP A 21 10.67 3.20 -14.07
CA ASP A 21 11.62 3.85 -14.99
C ASP A 21 12.30 2.90 -15.96
N LEU A 22 12.58 1.67 -15.54
CA LEU A 22 13.20 0.69 -16.41
C LEU A 22 12.20 0.26 -17.49
N LEU A 23 10.95 0.00 -17.12
CA LEU A 23 9.89 -0.33 -18.05
C LEU A 23 9.63 0.82 -19.03
N ALA A 24 9.52 2.06 -18.54
CA ALA A 24 9.33 3.24 -19.38
C ALA A 24 10.46 3.40 -20.40
N ARG A 25 11.73 3.22 -19.97
CA ARG A 25 12.88 3.25 -20.88
C ARG A 25 12.86 2.12 -21.90
N TRP A 26 12.57 0.89 -21.49
CA TRP A 26 12.49 -0.24 -22.42
C TRP A 26 11.42 -0.06 -23.48
N LEU A 27 10.27 0.52 -23.13
CA LEU A 27 9.22 0.81 -24.10
C LEU A 27 9.65 1.92 -25.07
N ALA A 28 10.26 3.00 -24.56
CA ALA A 28 10.80 4.07 -25.40
C ALA A 28 11.86 3.54 -26.39
N ASP A 29 12.78 2.70 -25.92
CA ASP A 29 13.85 2.10 -26.74
C ASP A 29 13.30 1.12 -27.78
N ALA A 30 12.29 0.31 -27.42
CA ALA A 30 11.74 -0.72 -28.27
C ALA A 30 10.84 -0.15 -29.37
N ASP A 31 9.95 0.77 -29.02
CA ASP A 31 8.97 1.29 -29.97
C ASP A 31 9.56 2.34 -30.90
N ARG A 32 10.63 3.07 -30.50
CA ARG A 32 11.16 4.26 -31.19
C ARG A 32 10.09 5.31 -31.55
N LEU A 33 8.91 5.16 -30.96
CA LEU A 33 7.78 6.07 -31.01
C LEU A 33 7.79 6.75 -29.64
N GLU A 34 8.23 8.00 -29.58
CA GLU A 34 8.35 8.79 -28.34
C GLU A 34 7.01 9.04 -27.63
N GLU A 35 5.93 8.41 -28.08
CA GLU A 35 4.55 8.70 -27.68
C GLU A 35 4.02 7.79 -26.55
N ARG A 36 4.63 6.63 -26.29
CA ARG A 36 4.13 5.70 -25.25
C ARG A 36 4.65 6.09 -23.87
N ARG A 37 3.77 6.72 -23.09
CA ARG A 37 4.01 7.08 -21.69
C ARG A 37 3.51 5.99 -20.75
N VAL A 38 4.21 5.82 -19.63
CA VAL A 38 3.84 4.90 -18.55
C VAL A 38 3.57 5.72 -17.31
N LEU A 39 2.45 5.47 -16.66
CA LEU A 39 2.16 5.92 -15.30
C LEU A 39 1.99 4.70 -14.41
N PHE A 40 2.80 4.59 -13.37
CA PHE A 40 2.67 3.57 -12.35
C PHE A 40 1.95 4.15 -11.14
N VAL A 41 0.77 3.62 -10.80
CA VAL A 41 0.04 4.02 -9.59
C VAL A 41 0.27 2.97 -8.50
N ARG A 42 0.73 3.41 -7.33
CA ARG A 42 1.12 2.55 -6.21
C ARG A 42 0.43 3.03 -4.94
N ASP A 43 -0.15 2.12 -4.16
CA ASP A 43 -0.64 2.47 -2.82
C ASP A 43 0.52 2.70 -1.83
N ARG A 44 0.24 3.34 -0.69
CA ARG A 44 1.28 3.71 0.28
C ARG A 44 1.65 2.58 1.24
N ASP A 45 0.94 1.45 1.20
CA ASP A 45 1.11 0.39 2.19
C ASP A 45 2.56 -0.12 2.18
N GLU A 46 3.10 -0.33 3.39
CA GLU A 46 4.45 -0.85 3.64
C GLU A 46 5.60 -0.02 3.03
N LEU A 47 5.37 1.22 2.58
CA LEU A 47 6.41 2.10 2.05
C LEU A 47 6.99 3.04 3.13
N PRO A 48 8.30 2.98 3.41
CA PRO A 48 8.98 4.01 4.20
C PRO A 48 8.91 5.38 3.51
N GLU A 49 8.89 6.47 4.28
CA GLU A 49 8.81 7.84 3.74
C GLU A 49 9.93 8.16 2.73
N GLY A 50 11.16 7.70 3.00
CA GLY A 50 12.28 7.87 2.08
C GLY A 50 12.10 7.13 0.75
N GLU A 51 11.36 6.01 0.75
CA GLU A 51 11.05 5.26 -0.47
C GLU A 51 9.94 5.96 -1.27
N VAL A 52 8.92 6.49 -0.61
CA VAL A 52 7.88 7.33 -1.25
C VAL A 52 8.52 8.51 -1.96
N ALA A 53 9.36 9.29 -1.25
CA ALA A 53 10.05 10.43 -1.82
C ALA A 53 11.01 10.04 -2.97
N ARG A 54 11.56 8.81 -2.97
CA ARG A 54 12.39 8.29 -4.05
C ARG A 54 11.55 7.94 -5.28
N LEU A 55 10.38 7.31 -5.09
CA LEU A 55 9.46 6.93 -6.16
C LEU A 55 8.85 8.16 -6.83
N GLU A 56 8.39 9.14 -6.06
CA GLU A 56 7.79 10.38 -6.60
C GLU A 56 8.79 11.18 -7.47
N LYS A 57 10.09 11.12 -7.14
CA LYS A 57 11.15 11.75 -7.95
C LYS A 57 11.35 11.12 -9.34
N GLN A 58 10.82 9.93 -9.59
CA GLN A 58 10.92 9.26 -10.89
C GLN A 58 10.03 9.92 -11.96
N GLY A 59 9.00 10.68 -11.54
CA GLY A 59 8.11 11.43 -12.44
C GLY A 59 7.07 10.57 -13.19
N ASN A 60 7.25 9.25 -13.25
CA ASN A 60 6.29 8.30 -13.82
C ASN A 60 5.65 7.38 -12.76
N VAL A 61 5.91 7.62 -11.47
CA VAL A 61 5.27 6.91 -10.35
C VAL A 61 4.44 7.88 -9.54
N PHE A 62 3.19 7.53 -9.32
CA PHE A 62 2.29 8.23 -8.42
C PHE A 62 1.96 7.34 -7.21
N VAL A 63 2.31 7.81 -6.02
CA VAL A 63 1.96 7.13 -4.77
C VAL A 63 0.66 7.71 -4.25
N LEU A 64 -0.33 6.84 -4.00
CA LEU A 64 -1.64 7.27 -3.49
C LEU A 64 -1.49 7.92 -2.10
N PRO A 65 -2.32 8.94 -1.79
CA PRO A 65 -2.30 9.57 -0.46
C PRO A 65 -2.87 8.66 0.63
N VAL A 66 -3.49 7.54 0.25
CA VAL A 66 -4.09 6.56 1.14
C VAL A 66 -3.23 5.30 1.23
N ARG A 67 -3.42 4.55 2.32
CA ARG A 67 -2.70 3.30 2.57
C ARG A 67 -2.91 2.26 1.47
N GLU A 68 -4.14 1.90 1.15
CA GLU A 68 -4.54 0.93 0.14
C GLU A 68 -5.47 1.60 -0.88
N VAL A 69 -5.55 1.07 -2.10
CA VAL A 69 -6.52 1.58 -3.09
C VAL A 69 -7.96 1.44 -2.59
N GLU A 70 -8.25 0.40 -1.79
CA GLU A 70 -9.55 0.18 -1.15
C GLU A 70 -9.95 1.31 -0.19
N ASN A 71 -9.02 2.09 0.35
CA ASN A 71 -9.36 3.25 1.18
C ASN A 71 -10.13 4.31 0.39
N LEU A 72 -9.95 4.37 -0.93
CA LEU A 72 -10.72 5.25 -1.81
C LEU A 72 -12.18 4.79 -1.98
N LEU A 73 -12.52 3.57 -1.51
CA LEU A 73 -13.87 3.02 -1.53
C LEU A 73 -14.62 3.18 -0.21
N LEU A 74 -13.99 3.80 0.81
CA LEU A 74 -14.60 4.06 2.12
C LEU A 74 -15.54 5.29 2.08
N ASP A 75 -16.55 5.19 1.22
CA ASP A 75 -17.61 6.19 1.01
C ASP A 75 -18.93 5.65 1.56
N ALA A 76 -19.51 6.37 2.53
CA ALA A 76 -20.65 5.88 3.29
C ALA A 76 -21.91 5.70 2.44
N ASP A 77 -22.15 6.62 1.50
CA ASP A 77 -23.29 6.55 0.57
C ASP A 77 -23.13 5.37 -0.40
N ALA A 78 -21.93 5.18 -0.95
CA ALA A 78 -21.64 4.07 -1.85
C ALA A 78 -21.75 2.72 -1.15
N VAL A 79 -21.26 2.59 0.09
CA VAL A 79 -21.35 1.36 0.87
C VAL A 79 -22.81 1.04 1.23
N ALA A 80 -23.59 2.02 1.69
CA ALA A 80 -25.01 1.84 1.95
C ALA A 80 -25.77 1.44 0.68
N GLY A 81 -25.52 2.13 -0.44
CA GLY A 81 -26.09 1.79 -1.75
C GLY A 81 -25.75 0.37 -2.19
N PHE A 82 -24.50 -0.07 -1.99
CA PHE A 82 -24.06 -1.42 -2.32
C PHE A 82 -24.79 -2.47 -1.50
N VAL A 83 -24.85 -2.31 -0.17
CA VAL A 83 -25.53 -3.24 0.72
C VAL A 83 -27.02 -3.37 0.39
N ASN A 84 -27.68 -2.23 0.12
CA ASN A 84 -29.11 -2.22 -0.22
C ASN A 84 -29.40 -2.85 -1.60
N ALA A 85 -28.44 -2.79 -2.53
CA ALA A 85 -28.56 -3.46 -3.82
C ALA A 85 -28.36 -4.99 -3.70
N GLU A 86 -27.48 -5.44 -2.82
CA GLU A 86 -27.17 -6.86 -2.60
C GLU A 86 -28.20 -7.59 -1.73
N ARG A 87 -28.88 -6.86 -0.84
CA ARG A 87 -29.85 -7.43 0.10
C ARG A 87 -31.14 -6.62 0.15
N GLU A 88 -32.19 -7.20 -0.43
CA GLU A 88 -33.53 -6.64 -0.38
C GLU A 88 -33.98 -6.42 1.09
N GLY A 89 -34.48 -5.22 1.37
CA GLY A 89 -34.96 -4.84 2.70
C GLY A 89 -33.86 -4.57 3.74
N ALA A 90 -32.58 -4.49 3.37
CA ALA A 90 -31.52 -4.14 4.32
C ALA A 90 -31.71 -2.75 4.94
N GLY A 91 -32.15 -1.77 4.14
CA GLY A 91 -32.52 -0.43 4.62
C GLY A 91 -31.36 0.32 5.28
N VAL A 92 -30.11 0.02 4.90
CA VAL A 92 -28.91 0.61 5.50
C VAL A 92 -28.77 2.06 5.05
N THR A 93 -28.60 2.98 5.99
CA THR A 93 -28.33 4.41 5.71
C THR A 93 -26.84 4.70 5.64
N ALA A 94 -26.46 5.84 5.07
CA ALA A 94 -25.08 6.29 5.04
C ALA A 94 -24.50 6.47 6.47
N GLU A 95 -25.28 6.97 7.43
CA GLU A 95 -24.85 7.12 8.81
C GLU A 95 -24.56 5.77 9.49
N GLN A 96 -25.35 4.75 9.18
CA GLN A 96 -25.12 3.38 9.67
C GLN A 96 -23.86 2.78 9.05
N ALA A 97 -23.67 2.95 7.74
CA ALA A 97 -22.45 2.52 7.05
C ALA A 97 -21.21 3.22 7.60
N GLU A 98 -21.27 4.54 7.81
CA GLU A 98 -20.21 5.33 8.42
C GLU A 98 -19.85 4.85 9.83
N THR A 99 -20.87 4.62 10.66
CA THR A 99 -20.68 4.12 12.03
C THR A 99 -20.02 2.74 12.01
N ALA A 100 -20.46 1.84 11.13
CA ALA A 100 -19.88 0.51 10.99
C ALA A 100 -18.43 0.57 10.47
N MET A 101 -18.13 1.41 9.48
CA MET A 101 -16.77 1.60 8.98
C MET A 101 -15.85 2.18 10.05
N ARG A 102 -16.30 3.19 10.81
CA ARG A 102 -15.52 3.77 11.90
C ARG A 102 -15.21 2.75 12.98
N LYS A 103 -16.22 1.99 13.43
CA LYS A 103 -16.04 0.91 14.40
C LYS A 103 -15.06 -0.15 13.90
N ALA A 104 -15.23 -0.61 12.66
CA ALA A 104 -14.33 -1.58 12.04
C ALA A 104 -12.89 -1.05 11.95
N ALA A 105 -12.71 0.24 11.66
CA ALA A 105 -11.40 0.86 11.68
C ALA A 105 -10.80 0.89 13.08
N ASP A 106 -11.55 1.35 14.10
CA ASP A 106 -11.07 1.45 15.48
C ASP A 106 -10.59 0.08 16.02
N GLU A 107 -11.26 -1.01 15.65
CA GLU A 107 -10.82 -2.39 15.98
C GLU A 107 -9.48 -2.78 15.31
N LEU A 108 -9.06 -2.05 14.28
CA LEU A 108 -7.82 -2.28 13.52
C LEU A 108 -6.66 -1.36 13.95
N GLU A 109 -6.86 -0.38 14.85
CA GLU A 109 -5.81 0.59 15.24
C GLU A 109 -4.53 -0.12 15.72
N GLU A 110 -4.65 -1.07 16.64
CA GLU A 110 -3.48 -1.82 17.15
C GLU A 110 -2.82 -2.67 16.06
N THR A 111 -3.61 -3.18 15.12
CA THR A 111 -3.09 -3.92 13.96
C THR A 111 -2.29 -3.01 13.03
N VAL A 112 -2.71 -1.75 12.85
CA VAL A 112 -1.95 -0.73 12.10
C VAL A 112 -0.61 -0.47 12.77
N VAL A 113 -0.58 -0.30 14.09
CA VAL A 113 0.66 -0.11 14.86
C VAL A 113 1.59 -1.32 14.70
N LEU A 114 1.07 -2.53 14.90
CA LEU A 114 1.84 -3.77 14.71
C LEU A 114 2.46 -3.86 13.31
N LYS A 115 1.66 -3.65 12.26
CA LYS A 115 2.16 -3.71 10.87
C LYS A 115 3.26 -2.66 10.62
N ARG A 116 3.12 -1.44 11.14
CA ARG A 116 4.14 -0.39 11.03
C ARG A 116 5.43 -0.75 11.76
N VAL A 117 5.33 -1.28 12.97
CA VAL A 117 6.50 -1.75 13.74
C VAL A 117 7.25 -2.82 12.96
N LEU A 118 6.55 -3.83 12.45
CA LEU A 118 7.17 -4.92 11.69
C LEU A 118 7.80 -4.44 10.38
N ALA A 119 7.15 -3.52 9.67
CA ALA A 119 7.68 -2.93 8.44
C ALA A 119 8.92 -2.04 8.69
N GLY A 120 9.02 -1.43 9.87
CA GLY A 120 10.17 -0.61 10.26
C GLY A 120 11.41 -1.41 10.68
N LEU A 121 11.28 -2.71 10.96
CA LEU A 121 12.42 -3.53 11.36
C LEU A 121 13.43 -3.69 10.21
N PRO A 122 14.74 -3.52 10.47
CA PRO A 122 15.74 -3.63 9.44
C PRO A 122 15.80 -5.06 8.89
N SER A 123 15.81 -5.20 7.57
CA SER A 123 16.12 -6.49 6.95
C SER A 123 17.59 -6.84 7.21
N VAL A 124 17.82 -7.91 7.98
CA VAL A 124 19.17 -8.35 8.32
C VAL A 124 19.77 -9.13 7.15
N ARG A 125 20.56 -8.44 6.33
CA ARG A 125 21.33 -9.07 5.25
C ARG A 125 22.61 -9.69 5.79
N LEU A 126 22.54 -11.00 6.08
CA LEU A 126 23.66 -11.77 6.60
C LEU A 126 24.87 -11.83 5.64
N ALA A 127 24.63 -11.78 4.33
CA ALA A 127 25.69 -11.74 3.33
C ALA A 127 25.38 -10.81 2.15
N ASP A 128 26.37 -10.03 1.76
CA ASP A 128 26.36 -9.15 0.59
C ASP A 128 27.58 -9.41 -0.32
N ASN A 129 27.60 -8.79 -1.51
CA ASN A 129 28.70 -8.95 -2.46
C ASN A 129 30.05 -8.48 -1.89
N ARG A 130 30.05 -7.48 -1.01
CA ARG A 130 31.27 -6.93 -0.41
C ARG A 130 31.85 -7.91 0.60
N LEU A 131 31.00 -8.51 1.44
CA LEU A 131 31.40 -9.56 2.38
C LEU A 131 31.96 -10.76 1.63
N ARG A 132 31.25 -11.25 0.60
CA ARG A 132 31.70 -12.37 -0.23
C ARG A 132 33.06 -12.09 -0.87
N GLY A 133 33.22 -10.92 -1.49
CA GLY A 133 34.48 -10.51 -2.11
C GLY A 133 35.63 -10.31 -1.11
N ARG A 134 35.33 -9.93 0.14
CA ARG A 134 36.34 -9.87 1.21
C ARG A 134 36.77 -11.27 1.65
N LEU A 135 35.82 -12.12 2.05
CA LEU A 135 36.09 -13.48 2.52
C LEU A 135 36.83 -14.33 1.47
N ALA A 136 36.49 -14.18 0.19
CA ALA A 136 37.18 -14.85 -0.91
C ALA A 136 38.65 -14.39 -1.04
N ARG A 137 38.94 -13.10 -0.87
CA ARG A 137 40.31 -12.56 -0.91
C ARG A 137 41.14 -13.01 0.29
N GLU A 138 40.52 -13.07 1.46
CA GLU A 138 41.12 -13.56 2.71
C GLU A 138 41.29 -15.08 2.71
N ARG A 139 40.70 -15.79 1.74
CA ARG A 139 40.62 -17.25 1.70
C ARG A 139 40.08 -17.83 3.02
N ALA A 140 39.05 -17.17 3.56
CA ALA A 140 38.43 -17.57 4.80
C ALA A 140 37.94 -19.02 4.71
N ASP A 141 38.26 -19.80 5.75
CA ASP A 141 37.73 -21.14 5.94
C ASP A 141 36.32 -21.09 6.54
N ALA A 142 35.76 -22.26 6.84
CA ALA A 142 34.40 -22.37 7.37
C ALA A 142 34.21 -21.55 8.67
N ASP A 143 35.18 -21.59 9.58
CA ASP A 143 35.12 -20.87 10.85
C ASP A 143 35.20 -19.35 10.65
N GLY A 144 36.06 -18.89 9.74
CA GLY A 144 36.16 -17.48 9.36
C GLY A 144 34.86 -16.94 8.71
N VAL A 145 34.23 -17.73 7.85
CA VAL A 145 32.93 -17.36 7.27
C VAL A 145 31.84 -17.33 8.35
N ALA A 146 31.78 -18.35 9.20
CA ALA A 146 30.80 -18.43 10.28
C ALA A 146 30.91 -17.22 11.21
N ALA A 147 32.12 -16.89 11.68
CA ALA A 147 32.36 -15.73 12.53
C ALA A 147 31.96 -14.40 11.86
N ALA A 148 32.28 -14.23 10.58
CA ALA A 148 31.96 -13.00 9.85
C ALA A 148 30.46 -12.81 9.61
N VAL A 149 29.70 -13.90 9.46
CA VAL A 149 28.24 -13.88 9.30
C VAL A 149 27.54 -13.70 10.65
N THR A 150 27.95 -14.44 11.68
CA THR A 150 27.31 -14.34 13.02
C THR A 150 27.52 -12.98 13.66
N ALA A 151 28.67 -12.33 13.44
CA ALA A 151 28.92 -10.96 13.88
C ALA A 151 27.97 -9.90 13.28
N ARG A 152 27.19 -10.26 12.25
CA ARG A 152 26.16 -9.38 11.65
C ARG A 152 24.75 -9.65 12.17
N ILE A 153 24.56 -10.71 12.96
CA ILE A 153 23.28 -11.00 13.61
C ILE A 153 23.14 -10.01 14.76
N PRO A 154 22.09 -9.17 14.79
CA PRO A 154 21.87 -8.24 15.88
C PRO A 154 21.64 -9.02 17.18
N LEU A 155 22.08 -8.45 18.30
CA LEU A 155 21.83 -9.06 19.61
C LEU A 155 20.33 -9.03 19.92
N ARG A 156 19.88 -10.02 20.68
CA ARG A 156 18.46 -10.17 21.01
C ARG A 156 17.93 -8.93 21.74
N GLU A 157 18.69 -8.44 22.71
CA GLU A 157 18.40 -7.26 23.49
C GLU A 157 18.27 -5.99 22.64
N ASP A 158 19.07 -5.85 21.58
CA ASP A 158 19.01 -4.72 20.67
C ASP A 158 17.73 -4.75 19.83
N VAL A 159 17.36 -5.93 19.34
CA VAL A 159 16.11 -6.13 18.59
C VAL A 159 14.90 -5.88 19.49
N GLU A 160 14.89 -6.41 20.71
CA GLU A 160 13.80 -6.17 21.67
C GLU A 160 13.67 -4.69 22.03
N ALA A 161 14.79 -3.99 22.27
CA ALA A 161 14.79 -2.57 22.56
C ALA A 161 14.27 -1.75 21.37
N GLU A 162 14.67 -2.10 20.14
CA GLU A 162 14.18 -1.46 18.92
C GLU A 162 12.67 -1.66 18.73
N ILE A 163 12.16 -2.88 18.90
CA ILE A 163 10.72 -3.17 18.83
C ILE A 163 9.95 -2.30 19.83
N ARG A 164 10.41 -2.21 21.09
CA ARG A 164 9.74 -1.41 22.12
C ARG A 164 9.74 0.09 21.79
N ARG A 165 10.88 0.62 21.33
CA ARG A 165 11.00 2.03 20.91
C ARG A 165 10.06 2.32 19.74
N SER A 166 10.10 1.50 18.70
CA SER A 166 9.29 1.65 17.49
C SER A 166 7.80 1.48 17.79
N TRP A 167 7.43 0.59 18.71
CA TRP A 167 6.04 0.45 19.16
C TRP A 167 5.52 1.73 19.78
N VAL A 168 6.23 2.32 20.74
CA VAL A 168 5.82 3.58 21.38
C VAL A 168 5.72 4.70 20.35
N ALA A 169 6.73 4.86 19.50
CA ALA A 169 6.75 5.90 18.48
C ALA A 169 5.59 5.77 17.49
N HIS A 170 5.36 4.57 16.93
CA HIS A 170 4.27 4.34 15.98
C HIS A 170 2.89 4.42 16.65
N ALA A 171 2.71 3.91 17.86
CA ALA A 171 1.45 4.04 18.59
C ALA A 171 1.09 5.50 18.84
N THR A 172 2.05 6.31 19.31
CA THR A 172 1.83 7.75 19.51
C THR A 172 1.49 8.45 18.20
N ALA A 173 2.25 8.19 17.14
CA ALA A 173 2.04 8.83 15.83
C ALA A 173 0.71 8.42 15.16
N VAL A 174 0.27 7.16 15.31
CA VAL A 174 -1.03 6.71 14.79
C VAL A 174 -2.16 7.36 15.58
N ARG A 175 -2.11 7.28 16.91
CA ARG A 175 -3.17 7.80 17.79
C ARG A 175 -3.38 9.30 17.67
N SER A 176 -2.31 10.09 17.45
CA SER A 176 -2.44 11.54 17.38
C SER A 176 -3.25 12.05 16.19
N VAL A 177 -3.42 11.23 15.15
CA VAL A 177 -4.18 11.58 13.93
C VAL A 177 -5.33 10.61 13.65
N TRP A 178 -5.53 9.59 14.50
CA TRP A 178 -6.47 8.51 14.24
C TRP A 178 -7.90 9.03 14.05
N ASP A 179 -8.34 9.91 14.94
CA ASP A 179 -9.71 10.43 14.92
C ASP A 179 -10.06 11.17 13.62
N THR A 180 -9.08 11.83 13.01
CA THR A 180 -9.27 12.62 11.78
C THR A 180 -8.98 11.80 10.52
N ASP A 181 -7.93 10.97 10.54
CA ASP A 181 -7.34 10.37 9.34
C ASP A 181 -7.50 8.85 9.27
N TRP A 182 -8.32 8.21 10.11
CA TRP A 182 -8.51 6.75 10.13
C TRP A 182 -8.78 6.16 8.74
N ARG A 183 -9.53 6.84 7.87
CA ARG A 183 -9.81 6.39 6.49
C ARG A 183 -8.57 6.24 5.63
N GLN A 184 -7.50 6.97 5.94
CA GLN A 184 -6.23 6.91 5.22
C GLN A 184 -5.27 5.90 5.86
N LEU A 185 -5.48 5.56 7.13
CA LEU A 185 -4.55 4.77 7.97
C LEU A 185 -4.98 3.31 8.13
N ALA A 186 -6.28 3.07 8.31
CA ALA A 186 -6.84 1.74 8.44
C ALA A 186 -6.66 0.97 7.12
N PRO A 187 -6.45 -0.36 7.15
CA PRO A 187 -6.44 -1.17 5.93
C PRO A 187 -7.86 -1.21 5.33
N GLY A 188 -8.06 -0.54 4.20
CA GLY A 188 -9.38 -0.35 3.59
C GLY A 188 -10.08 -1.66 3.24
N ALA A 189 -9.32 -2.66 2.76
CA ALA A 189 -9.86 -3.98 2.47
C ALA A 189 -10.40 -4.70 3.73
N ASP A 190 -9.71 -4.56 4.86
CA ASP A 190 -10.11 -5.15 6.13
C ASP A 190 -11.35 -4.44 6.71
N VAL A 191 -11.42 -3.10 6.60
CA VAL A 191 -12.61 -2.32 6.99
C VAL A 191 -13.83 -2.78 6.19
N LEU A 192 -13.73 -2.82 4.86
CA LEU A 192 -14.81 -3.28 3.98
C LEU A 192 -15.21 -4.72 4.29
N LYS A 193 -14.24 -5.60 4.55
CA LYS A 193 -14.51 -7.00 4.91
C LYS A 193 -15.36 -7.09 6.18
N THR A 194 -15.03 -6.35 7.23
CA THR A 194 -15.80 -6.34 8.48
C THR A 194 -17.21 -5.79 8.27
N VAL A 195 -17.33 -4.68 7.53
CA VAL A 195 -18.62 -4.02 7.27
C VAL A 195 -19.55 -4.91 6.44
N LEU A 196 -19.05 -5.52 5.37
CA LEU A 196 -19.86 -6.43 4.56
C LEU A 196 -20.19 -7.72 5.32
N GLN A 197 -19.30 -8.20 6.20
CA GLN A 197 -19.60 -9.34 7.06
C GLN A 197 -20.74 -9.03 8.03
N GLU A 198 -20.81 -7.80 8.55
CA GLU A 198 -21.89 -7.34 9.43
C GLU A 198 -23.24 -7.26 8.70
N PHE A 199 -23.29 -6.61 7.52
CA PHE A 199 -24.57 -6.36 6.84
C PHE A 199 -25.03 -7.49 5.90
N LEU A 200 -24.09 -8.19 5.25
CA LEU A 200 -24.37 -9.20 4.23
C LEU A 200 -24.00 -10.62 4.65
N GLY A 201 -23.31 -10.81 5.79
CA GLY A 201 -22.87 -12.12 6.25
C GLY A 201 -21.71 -12.70 5.44
N ARG A 202 -21.07 -11.91 4.57
CA ARG A 202 -19.92 -12.31 3.74
C ARG A 202 -18.82 -11.25 3.75
N GLY A 203 -17.57 -11.67 3.54
CA GLY A 203 -16.44 -10.75 3.40
C GLY A 203 -16.41 -10.00 2.06
N TYR A 204 -15.55 -8.98 2.02
CA TYR A 204 -15.24 -8.19 0.83
C TYR A 204 -14.32 -8.96 -0.14
N SER A 205 -14.67 -8.93 -1.42
CA SER A 205 -13.90 -9.49 -2.53
C SER A 205 -13.39 -8.37 -3.43
N LYS A 206 -12.07 -8.19 -3.50
CA LYS A 206 -11.41 -7.11 -4.26
C LYS A 206 -11.83 -7.08 -5.73
N ASP A 207 -11.83 -8.25 -6.37
CA ASP A 207 -12.09 -8.37 -7.82
C ASP A 207 -13.57 -8.22 -8.19
N VAL A 208 -14.47 -8.54 -7.25
CA VAL A 208 -15.92 -8.57 -7.49
C VAL A 208 -16.59 -7.31 -6.96
N ASP A 209 -16.39 -7.01 -5.68
CA ASP A 209 -17.09 -5.92 -4.99
C ASP A 209 -16.44 -4.57 -5.30
N GLY A 210 -15.11 -4.51 -5.40
CA GLY A 210 -14.36 -3.27 -5.61
C GLY A 210 -14.83 -2.44 -6.82
N PRO A 211 -14.90 -3.03 -8.03
CA PRO A 211 -15.40 -2.33 -9.21
C PRO A 211 -16.88 -1.93 -9.14
N VAL A 212 -17.70 -2.65 -8.35
CA VAL A 212 -19.13 -2.34 -8.17
C VAL A 212 -19.27 -1.15 -7.21
N LEU A 213 -18.61 -1.18 -6.06
CA LEU A 213 -18.54 -0.07 -5.12
C LEU A 213 -18.02 1.21 -5.80
N ALA A 214 -16.93 1.10 -6.56
CA ALA A 214 -16.35 2.25 -7.26
C ALA A 214 -17.33 2.95 -8.23
N ARG A 215 -18.32 2.22 -8.79
CA ARG A 215 -19.33 2.82 -9.68
C ARG A 215 -20.44 3.54 -8.93
N LEU A 216 -20.63 3.25 -7.65
CA LEU A 216 -21.62 3.91 -6.81
C LEU A 216 -21.12 5.25 -6.28
N ILE A 217 -19.80 5.48 -6.31
CA ILE A 217 -19.19 6.77 -5.95
C ILE A 217 -19.44 7.76 -7.11
N PRO A 218 -20.17 8.88 -6.89
CA PRO A 218 -20.58 9.77 -7.97
C PRO A 218 -19.43 10.47 -8.70
N GLN A 219 -18.34 10.74 -7.97
CA GLN A 219 -17.16 11.43 -8.50
C GLN A 219 -15.91 10.60 -8.23
N PRO A 220 -15.02 10.42 -9.23
CA PRO A 220 -13.73 9.80 -8.99
C PRO A 220 -12.98 10.52 -7.87
N PRO A 221 -12.24 9.79 -7.01
CA PRO A 221 -11.41 10.40 -5.98
C PRO A 221 -10.47 11.45 -6.58
N GLU A 222 -10.40 12.62 -5.94
CA GLU A 222 -9.66 13.79 -6.47
C GLU A 222 -8.22 13.46 -6.84
N ALA A 223 -7.53 12.70 -5.98
CA ALA A 223 -6.13 12.31 -6.20
C ALA A 223 -5.94 11.49 -7.49
N LEU A 224 -6.90 10.60 -7.80
CA LEU A 224 -6.88 9.84 -9.05
C LEU A 224 -7.23 10.73 -10.24
N ARG A 225 -8.24 11.59 -10.11
CA ARG A 225 -8.63 12.51 -11.18
C ARG A 225 -7.46 13.40 -11.60
N GLN A 226 -6.79 14.04 -10.64
CA GLN A 226 -5.67 14.95 -10.92
C GLN A 226 -4.52 14.24 -11.63
N VAL A 227 -4.11 13.06 -11.15
CA VAL A 227 -2.99 12.33 -11.77
C VAL A 227 -3.34 11.84 -13.18
N PHE A 228 -4.57 11.36 -13.40
CA PHE A 228 -4.97 10.90 -14.72
C PHE A 228 -5.18 12.07 -15.69
N ASP A 229 -5.74 13.19 -15.25
CA ASP A 229 -5.90 14.38 -16.09
C ASP A 229 -4.54 14.94 -16.52
N ALA A 230 -3.58 15.07 -15.59
CA ALA A 230 -2.21 15.47 -15.90
C ALA A 230 -1.55 14.47 -16.86
N PHE A 231 -1.70 13.17 -16.59
CA PHE A 231 -1.17 12.14 -17.46
C PHE A 231 -1.78 12.22 -18.86
N MET A 232 -3.07 12.48 -19.01
CA MET A 232 -3.72 12.54 -20.31
C MET A 232 -3.46 13.87 -21.06
N ALA A 233 -3.17 14.97 -20.37
CA ALA A 233 -2.95 16.28 -20.98
C ALA A 233 -1.55 16.45 -21.62
N GLU A 234 -0.55 15.73 -21.14
CA GLU A 234 0.84 15.82 -21.62
C GLU A 234 1.12 14.92 -22.87
N GLY A 235 0.11 14.54 -23.66
CA GLY A 235 0.28 13.62 -24.81
C GLY A 235 -0.74 13.78 -25.94
#